data_AF-A0A356ELD9-F1
#
_entry.id   AF-A0A356ELD9-F1
#
_cell.length_a   1.000
_cell.length_b   1.000
_cell.length_c   1.000
_cell.angle_alpha   90.00
_cell.angle_beta   90.00
_cell.angle_gamma   90.00
#
_symmetry.space_group_name_H-M   'P 1'
#
loop_
_entity.id
_entity.type
_entity.pdbx_description
1 polymer ?
#
loop_
_entity_poly.entity_id
_entity_poly.type
_entity_poly.pdbx_seq_one_letter_code
_entity_poly.pdbx_strand_id
1 'polypeptide(L)'
;MRLLIGDVEPDHGDVVLAQGTKTALLPQDVPRDLVGTIHDVVAAGLPDEGIHRQWRNEQRVEQTLARMQLNPGDRFETLSSGMKRRVLLARALAAGP
;
A
#
# COMPACT_ATOMS: atom_id res chain seq x y z
N MET A 1 -9.35 -20.50 5.47
CA MET A 1 -9.31 -21.28 4.21
C MET A 1 -10.67 -21.98 4.06
N ARG A 2 -11.26 -21.90 2.87
CA ARG A 2 -12.38 -22.74 2.40
C ARG A 2 -13.84 -22.26 2.58
N LEU A 3 -14.15 -21.10 2.00
CA LEU A 3 -15.48 -20.67 1.53
C LEU A 3 -15.35 -19.69 0.30
N LEU A 4 -14.63 -19.87 -0.83
CA LEU A 4 -14.34 -20.99 -1.75
C LEU A 4 -15.63 -21.50 -2.39
N ILE A 5 -15.63 -21.85 -3.70
CA ILE A 5 -16.73 -22.65 -4.29
C ILE A 5 -17.97 -21.87 -4.79
N GLY A 6 -17.78 -20.71 -5.41
CA GLY A 6 -18.73 -20.21 -6.42
C GLY A 6 -20.03 -19.57 -5.93
N ASP A 7 -19.97 -18.29 -5.55
CA ASP A 7 -21.19 -17.47 -5.55
C ASP A 7 -20.98 -15.95 -5.72
N VAL A 8 -19.95 -15.49 -6.46
CA VAL A 8 -19.95 -14.10 -6.98
C VAL A 8 -19.21 -14.05 -8.32
N GLU A 9 -19.92 -13.68 -9.39
CA GLU A 9 -19.43 -13.43 -10.74
C GLU A 9 -18.46 -12.22 -10.78
N PRO A 10 -17.32 -12.32 -11.50
CA PRO A 10 -16.39 -11.20 -11.69
C PRO A 10 -16.80 -10.34 -12.90
N ASP A 11 -16.91 -9.01 -12.73
CA ASP A 11 -17.43 -8.15 -13.79
C ASP A 11 -16.48 -7.94 -14.99
N HIS A 12 -15.15 -8.08 -14.88
CA HIS A 12 -14.22 -8.32 -16.02
C HIS A 12 -12.72 -8.31 -15.63
N GLY A 13 -11.93 -9.15 -16.29
CA GLY A 13 -10.47 -8.97 -16.48
C GLY A 13 -9.64 -10.23 -16.26
N ASP A 14 -8.93 -10.69 -17.30
CA ASP A 14 -7.89 -11.70 -17.18
C ASP A 14 -6.57 -11.08 -16.69
N VAL A 15 -5.95 -11.67 -15.67
CA VAL A 15 -4.59 -11.29 -15.22
C VAL A 15 -3.64 -12.44 -15.56
N VAL A 16 -2.82 -12.23 -16.59
CA VAL A 16 -1.73 -13.14 -16.98
C VAL A 16 -0.42 -12.63 -16.36
N LEU A 17 0.23 -13.44 -15.52
CA LEU A 17 1.51 -13.12 -14.89
C LEU A 17 2.63 -13.96 -15.51
N ALA A 18 3.71 -13.31 -15.96
CA ALA A 18 4.91 -13.94 -16.52
C ALA A 18 5.91 -14.35 -15.43
N GLN A 19 6.79 -15.33 -15.72
CA GLN A 19 7.76 -15.84 -14.75
C GLN A 19 8.87 -14.81 -14.44
N GLY A 20 9.04 -14.48 -13.16
CA GLY A 20 10.03 -13.50 -12.66
C GLY A 20 9.45 -12.32 -11.87
N THR A 21 8.13 -12.24 -11.73
CA THR A 21 7.45 -11.14 -11.03
C THR A 21 7.61 -11.24 -9.50
N LYS A 22 8.29 -10.27 -8.89
CA LYS A 22 8.24 -10.05 -7.44
C LYS A 22 6.82 -9.65 -7.05
N THR A 23 6.14 -10.47 -6.26
CA THR A 23 4.76 -10.24 -5.82
C THR A 23 4.74 -9.67 -4.41
N ALA A 24 4.27 -8.42 -4.27
CA ALA A 24 3.83 -7.90 -2.98
C ALA A 24 2.38 -8.36 -2.77
N LEU A 25 2.15 -9.32 -1.87
CA LEU A 25 0.81 -9.74 -1.47
C LEU A 25 0.22 -8.65 -0.56
N LEU A 26 -0.88 -8.03 -0.98
CA LEU A 26 -1.70 -7.23 -0.09
C LEU A 26 -2.64 -8.19 0.66
N PRO A 27 -2.45 -8.47 1.96
CA PRO A 27 -3.40 -9.27 2.72
C PRO A 27 -4.79 -8.62 2.67
N GLN A 28 -5.83 -9.45 2.49
CA GLN A 28 -7.20 -8.98 2.32
C GLN A 28 -7.80 -8.31 3.58
N ASP A 29 -7.10 -8.34 4.71
CA ASP A 29 -7.39 -7.51 5.87
C ASP A 29 -6.38 -6.36 5.96
N VAL A 30 -6.85 -5.15 5.67
CA VAL A 30 -6.17 -3.92 6.10
C VAL A 30 -6.11 -3.99 7.63
N PRO A 31 -4.92 -3.93 8.26
CA PRO A 31 -4.84 -3.93 9.71
C PRO A 31 -5.69 -2.77 10.26
N ARG A 32 -6.70 -3.09 11.07
CA ARG A 32 -7.69 -2.13 11.58
C ARG A 32 -7.09 -1.16 12.62
N ASP A 33 -5.86 -1.45 13.02
CA ASP A 33 -5.00 -0.78 13.97
C ASP A 33 -4.03 0.22 13.32
N LEU A 34 -3.99 0.31 11.98
CA LEU A 34 -3.32 1.44 11.32
C LEU A 34 -4.20 2.69 11.41
N VAL A 35 -3.85 3.55 12.37
CA VAL A 35 -4.40 4.90 12.55
C VAL A 35 -3.33 5.93 12.26
N GLY A 36 -3.72 7.06 11.68
CA GLY A 36 -2.80 8.14 11.36
C GLY A 36 -3.03 8.72 9.96
N THR A 37 -2.08 9.55 9.55
CA THR A 37 -2.13 10.17 8.23
C THR A 37 -1.68 9.17 7.15
N ILE A 38 -2.05 9.42 5.89
CA ILE A 38 -1.54 8.63 4.76
C ILE A 38 0.01 8.61 4.77
N HIS A 39 0.64 9.73 5.13
CA HIS A 39 2.08 9.80 5.30
C HIS A 39 2.60 8.78 6.31
N ASP A 40 2.05 8.77 7.53
CA ASP A 40 2.48 7.85 8.60
C ASP A 40 2.37 6.39 8.17
N VAL A 41 1.28 6.04 7.49
CA VAL A 41 1.04 4.67 6.99
C VAL A 41 2.10 4.25 5.98
N VAL A 42 2.47 5.14 5.06
CA VAL A 42 3.47 4.85 4.02
C VAL A 42 4.87 4.84 4.63
N ALA A 43 5.19 5.78 5.52
CA ALA A 43 6.46 5.87 6.23
C ALA A 43 6.71 4.64 7.12
N ALA A 44 5.69 4.12 7.80
CA ALA A 44 5.76 2.89 8.59
C ALA A 44 6.02 1.61 7.74
N GLY A 45 6.07 1.71 6.42
CA GLY A 45 6.55 0.63 5.54
C GLY A 45 8.06 0.61 5.33
N LEU A 46 8.78 1.65 5.73
CA LEU A 46 10.22 1.79 5.50
C LEU A 46 11.01 1.26 6.70
N PRO A 47 12.16 0.60 6.46
CA PRO A 47 13.05 0.20 7.54
C PRO A 47 13.63 1.43 8.26
N ASP A 48 13.86 1.31 9.57
CA ASP A 48 14.63 2.29 10.33
C ASP A 48 16.12 2.16 9.98
N GLU A 49 16.58 2.98 9.04
CA GLU A 49 17.93 2.91 8.47
C GLU A 49 18.90 3.92 9.13
N GLY A 50 18.54 4.48 10.29
CA GLY A 50 19.32 5.49 10.99
C GLY A 50 19.23 6.91 10.40
N ILE A 51 19.71 7.88 11.17
CA ILE A 51 19.51 9.34 10.94
C ILE A 51 19.96 9.77 9.53
N HIS A 52 21.08 9.24 9.02
CA HIS A 52 21.61 9.62 7.70
C HIS A 52 20.80 9.09 6.51
N ARG A 53 19.90 8.12 6.71
CA ARG A 53 19.03 7.56 5.67
C ARG A 53 17.57 8.00 5.82
N GLN A 54 17.21 8.55 6.99
CA GLN A 54 15.87 9.05 7.27
C GLN A 54 15.40 10.12 6.29
N TRP A 55 16.26 11.08 5.93
CA TRP A 55 15.90 12.10 4.91
C TRP A 55 15.64 11.50 3.53
N ARG A 56 16.34 10.41 3.16
CA ARG A 56 16.08 9.72 1.89
C ARG A 56 14.76 8.96 1.92
N ASN A 57 14.44 8.35 3.06
CA ASN A 57 13.17 7.67 3.27
C ASN A 57 12.01 8.67 3.17
N GLU A 58 12.13 9.81 3.84
CA GLU A 58 11.15 10.91 3.77
C GLU A 58 10.91 11.36 2.33
N GLN A 59 11.99 11.66 1.59
CA GLN A 59 11.90 12.04 0.18
C GLN A 59 11.27 10.96 -0.71
N ARG A 60 11.53 9.67 -0.43
CA ARG A 60 10.90 8.55 -1.15
C ARG A 60 9.40 8.47 -0.87
N VAL A 61 8.97 8.70 0.38
CA VAL A 61 7.54 8.75 0.75
C VAL A 61 6.86 9.86 -0.03
N GLU A 62 7.37 11.08 0.05
CA GLU A 62 6.80 12.25 -0.64
C GLU A 62 6.66 12.03 -2.15
N GLN A 63 7.72 11.55 -2.80
CA GLN A 63 7.69 11.27 -4.25
C GLN A 63 6.67 10.18 -4.61
N THR A 64 6.55 9.15 -3.77
CA THR A 64 5.58 8.06 -4.00
C THR A 64 4.14 8.57 -3.86
N LEU A 65 3.86 9.34 -2.80
CA LEU A 65 2.54 9.93 -2.57
C LEU A 65 2.15 10.90 -3.70
N ALA A 66 3.07 11.76 -4.13
CA ALA A 66 2.86 12.68 -5.24
C ALA A 66 2.56 11.93 -6.55
N ARG A 67 3.34 10.89 -6.87
CA ARG A 67 3.12 10.07 -8.08
C ARG A 67 1.78 9.33 -8.06
N MET A 68 1.33 8.93 -6.88
CA MET A 68 0.05 8.23 -6.69
C MET A 68 -1.13 9.19 -6.45
N GLN A 69 -0.89 10.51 -6.47
CA GLN A 69 -1.89 11.56 -6.24
C GLN A 69 -2.63 11.36 -4.91
N LEU A 70 -1.89 11.01 -3.86
CA LEU A 70 -2.41 10.82 -2.52
C LEU A 70 -2.09 12.05 -1.66
N ASN A 71 -3.08 12.53 -0.90
CA ASN A 71 -2.87 13.63 0.02
C ASN A 71 -2.24 13.11 1.33
N PRO A 72 -0.99 13.48 1.67
CA PRO A 72 -0.31 12.96 2.85
C PRO A 72 -1.08 13.23 4.16
N GLY A 73 -1.84 14.32 4.24
CA GLY A 73 -2.55 14.72 5.46
C GLY A 73 -3.90 14.04 5.68
N ASP A 74 -4.43 13.29 4.71
CA ASP A 74 -5.70 12.61 4.86
C ASP A 74 -5.60 11.50 5.92
N ARG A 75 -6.68 11.31 6.69
CA ARG A 75 -6.76 10.24 7.67
C ARG A 75 -7.00 8.89 7.00
N PHE A 76 -6.13 7.93 7.25
CA PHE A 76 -6.21 6.62 6.62
C PHE A 76 -7.52 5.89 6.94
N GLU A 77 -7.98 5.99 8.20
CA GLU A 77 -9.19 5.33 8.69
C GLU A 77 -10.47 5.82 7.98
N THR A 78 -10.50 7.08 7.54
CA THR A 78 -11.65 7.70 6.87
C THR A 78 -11.72 7.41 5.37
N LEU A 79 -10.67 6.81 4.80
CA LEU A 79 -10.62 6.50 3.37
C LEU A 79 -11.57 5.36 2.99
N SER A 80 -12.07 5.43 1.76
CA SER A 80 -12.77 4.30 1.13
C SER A 80 -11.83 3.09 1.01
N SER A 81 -12.40 1.89 0.95
CA SER A 81 -11.62 0.65 0.82
C SER A 81 -10.69 0.64 -0.41
N GLY A 82 -11.10 1.27 -1.51
CA GLY A 82 -10.26 1.43 -2.71
C GLY A 82 -9.07 2.37 -2.47
N MET A 83 -9.28 3.47 -1.74
CA MET A 83 -8.20 4.39 -1.36
C MET A 83 -7.25 3.77 -0.35
N LYS A 84 -7.75 3.01 0.63
CA LYS A 84 -6.91 2.24 1.57
C LYS A 84 -5.98 1.28 0.84
N ARG A 85 -6.48 0.55 -0.18
CA ARG A 85 -5.64 -0.30 -1.04
C ARG A 85 -4.56 0.49 -1.78
N ARG A 86 -4.88 1.68 -2.32
CA ARG A 86 -3.88 2.55 -2.98
C ARG A 86 -2.80 3.02 -2.02
N VAL A 87 -3.16 3.40 -0.79
CA VAL A 87 -2.19 3.80 0.24
C VAL A 87 -1.29 2.65 0.64
N LEU A 88 -1.83 1.43 0.80
CA LEU A 88 -1.02 0.25 1.11
C LEU A 88 -0.11 -0.14 -0.06
N LEU A 89 -0.56 0.06 -1.30
CA LEU A 89 0.30 -0.06 -2.48
C LEU A 89 1.42 0.99 -2.46
N ALA A 90 1.12 2.25 -2.12
CA ALA A 90 2.12 3.30 -1.95
C ALA A 90 3.16 2.92 -0.90
N ARG A 91 2.73 2.36 0.23
CA ARG A 91 3.60 1.82 1.30
C ARG A 91 4.56 0.76 0.75
N ALA A 92 4.06 -0.21 -0.01
CA ALA A 92 4.89 -1.26 -0.59
C ALA A 92 5.88 -0.72 -1.64
N LEU A 93 5.45 0.23 -2.48
CA LEU A 93 6.30 0.87 -3.49
C LEU A 93 7.39 1.74 -2.85
N ALA A 94 7.06 2.47 -1.79
CA ALA A 94 8.00 3.29 -1.05
C ALA A 94 9.10 2.43 -0.42
N ALA A 95 8.77 1.24 0.11
CA ALA A 95 9.73 0.30 0.68
C ALA A 95 10.78 -0.19 -0.34
N GLY A 96 10.44 -0.23 -1.63
CA GLY A 96 11.32 -0.70 -2.70
C GLY A 96 11.36 -2.22 -2.78
N PRO A 97 10.65 -2.86 -3.72
CA PRO A 97 10.65 -4.32 -3.88
C PRO A 97 11.95 -4.90 -4.48
#